data_AF-A0A1D7W2L9-F1
#
_entry.id   AF-A0A1D7W2L9-F1
#
_cell.length_a   1.000
_cell.length_b   1.000
_cell.length_c   1.000
_cell.angle_alpha   90.00
_cell.angle_beta   90.00
_cell.angle_gamma   90.00
#
_symmetry.space_group_name_H-M   'P 1'
#
loop_
_entity.id
_entity.type
_entity.pdbx_description
1 polymer ?
#
loop_
_entity_poly.entity_id
_entity_poly.type
_entity_poly.pdbx_seq_one_letter_code
_entity_poly.pdbx_strand_id
1 'polypeptide(L)'
;MDKDTMESEVRTIVDAASARILTPREGECLVCYVFRQLGEFGCDGTHRFAQTFRDRTAPRATALMERLGSMGACCCDCEVFNNAYTFSERPWITGAAFGADIGTGFESHEPVDLREEFGVNEPPAKIFYLCCQFVRRGSTQPCPNWVRMSRW
;
A
#
# COMPACT_ATOMS: atom_id res chain seq x y z
N MET A 1 -36.77 -17.25 -4.05
CA MET A 1 -35.62 -16.34 -4.15
C MET A 1 -35.06 -16.56 -5.54
N ASP A 2 -35.21 -15.57 -6.41
CA ASP A 2 -34.94 -15.75 -7.85
C ASP A 2 -33.43 -15.62 -8.13
N LYS A 3 -32.97 -16.27 -9.19
CA LYS A 3 -31.54 -16.33 -9.56
C LYS A 3 -30.96 -14.93 -9.79
N ASP A 4 -31.73 -14.06 -10.41
CA ASP A 4 -31.35 -12.66 -10.69
C ASP A 4 -31.22 -11.83 -9.42
N THR A 5 -32.02 -12.14 -8.38
CA THR A 5 -31.90 -11.49 -7.07
C THR A 5 -30.61 -11.90 -6.38
N MET A 6 -30.24 -13.19 -6.43
CA MET A 6 -28.98 -13.69 -5.87
C MET A 6 -27.75 -13.12 -6.59
N GLU A 7 -27.75 -13.06 -7.94
CA GLU A 7 -26.63 -12.49 -8.70
C GLU A 7 -26.44 -10.99 -8.43
N SER A 8 -27.52 -10.24 -8.28
CA SER A 8 -27.51 -8.83 -7.90
C SER A 8 -26.98 -8.59 -6.48
N GLU A 9 -27.42 -9.41 -5.52
CA GLU A 9 -26.94 -9.36 -4.13
C GLU A 9 -25.46 -9.70 -4.03
N VAL A 10 -25.02 -10.77 -4.71
CA VAL A 10 -23.61 -11.16 -4.77
C VAL A 10 -22.76 -10.03 -5.35
N ARG A 11 -23.19 -9.44 -6.48
CA ARG A 11 -22.47 -8.32 -7.08
C ARG A 11 -22.38 -7.12 -6.15
N THR A 12 -23.47 -6.79 -5.47
CA THR A 12 -23.51 -5.68 -4.49
C THR A 12 -22.56 -5.93 -3.32
N ILE A 13 -22.49 -7.17 -2.82
CA ILE A 13 -21.57 -7.56 -1.74
C ILE A 13 -20.12 -7.45 -2.20
N VAL A 14 -19.81 -7.97 -3.39
CA VAL A 14 -18.46 -7.92 -3.98
C VAL A 14 -18.03 -6.49 -4.24
N ASP A 15 -18.91 -5.63 -4.77
CA ASP A 15 -18.62 -4.22 -5.03
C ASP A 15 -18.37 -3.46 -3.72
N ALA A 16 -19.16 -3.72 -2.68
CA ALA A 16 -18.97 -3.10 -1.36
C ALA A 16 -17.68 -3.58 -0.66
N ALA A 17 -17.33 -4.86 -0.78
CA ALA A 17 -16.07 -5.40 -0.27
C ALA A 17 -14.87 -4.81 -1.02
N SER A 18 -14.93 -4.80 -2.36
CA SER A 18 -13.89 -4.24 -3.23
C SER A 18 -13.68 -2.75 -2.97
N ALA A 19 -14.77 -1.99 -2.81
CA ALA A 19 -14.70 -0.57 -2.48
C ALA A 19 -13.99 -0.34 -1.15
N ARG A 20 -14.23 -1.16 -0.12
CA ARG A 20 -13.55 -1.01 1.19
C ARG A 20 -12.06 -1.30 1.10
N ILE A 21 -11.66 -2.32 0.33
CA ILE A 21 -10.24 -2.71 0.20
C ILE A 21 -9.46 -1.64 -0.59
N LEU A 22 -10.07 -1.10 -1.65
CA LEU A 22 -9.51 -0.07 -2.52
C LEU A 22 -9.64 1.36 -1.98
N THR A 23 -10.37 1.59 -0.89
CA THR A 23 -10.52 2.95 -0.35
C THR A 23 -9.32 3.32 0.52
N PRO A 24 -8.78 4.54 0.39
CA PRO A 24 -7.83 5.07 1.36
C PRO A 24 -8.43 5.08 2.77
N ARG A 25 -7.69 4.54 3.75
CA ARG A 25 -8.10 4.60 5.17
C ARG A 25 -8.12 6.06 5.63
N GLU A 26 -8.87 6.35 6.69
CA GLU A 26 -8.91 7.70 7.25
C GLU A 26 -7.51 8.13 7.71
N GLY A 27 -7.08 9.33 7.27
CA GLY A 27 -5.75 9.87 7.57
C GLY A 27 -4.58 9.15 6.88
N GLU A 28 -4.82 8.10 6.10
CA GLU A 28 -3.75 7.37 5.38
C GLU A 28 -3.03 8.31 4.42
N CYS A 29 -1.70 8.29 4.45
CA CYS A 29 -0.92 9.07 3.49
C CYS A 29 -0.90 8.37 2.13
N LEU A 30 -0.77 9.16 1.05
CA LEU A 30 -0.73 8.66 -0.33
C LEU A 30 0.24 7.48 -0.48
N VAL A 31 1.46 7.61 0.05
CA VAL A 31 2.51 6.61 -0.15
C VAL A 31 2.22 5.30 0.60
N CYS A 32 1.68 5.36 1.83
CA CYS A 32 1.24 4.15 2.54
C CYS A 32 0.05 3.48 1.85
N TYR A 33 -0.90 4.27 1.32
CA TYR A 33 -2.01 3.73 0.55
C TYR A 33 -1.51 3.01 -0.70
N VAL A 34 -0.67 3.63 -1.52
CA VAL A 34 -0.13 2.99 -2.74
C VAL A 34 0.68 1.74 -2.38
N PHE A 35 1.49 1.78 -1.31
CA PHE A 35 2.23 0.61 -0.82
C PHE A 35 1.30 -0.56 -0.50
N ARG A 36 0.21 -0.29 0.23
CA ARG A 36 -0.82 -1.28 0.59
C ARG A 36 -1.49 -1.87 -0.64
N GLN A 37 -1.90 -1.01 -1.58
CA GLN A 37 -2.60 -1.45 -2.78
C GLN A 37 -1.70 -2.26 -3.71
N LEU A 38 -0.41 -1.89 -3.85
CA LEU A 38 0.56 -2.66 -4.62
C LEU A 38 0.88 -4.01 -3.97
N GLY A 39 0.97 -4.07 -2.64
CA GLY A 39 1.19 -5.34 -1.93
C GLY A 39 0.05 -6.33 -2.15
N GLU A 40 -1.20 -5.85 -2.23
CA GLU A 40 -2.38 -6.69 -2.41
C GLU A 40 -2.66 -7.03 -3.88
N PHE A 41 -2.58 -6.05 -4.78
CA PHE A 41 -3.09 -6.15 -6.16
C PHE A 41 -2.02 -6.06 -7.24
N GLY A 42 -0.77 -5.83 -6.85
CA GLY A 42 0.34 -5.60 -7.78
C GLY A 42 0.18 -4.32 -8.59
N CYS A 43 1.16 -4.09 -9.48
CA CYS A 43 1.16 -3.00 -10.44
C CYS A 43 0.61 -3.48 -11.80
N ASP A 44 -0.23 -2.67 -12.44
CA ASP A 44 -0.73 -2.93 -13.80
C ASP A 44 -0.11 -2.00 -14.87
N GLY A 45 0.98 -1.31 -14.53
CA GLY A 45 1.63 -0.36 -15.42
C GLY A 45 0.94 1.00 -15.51
N THR A 46 -0.01 1.30 -14.61
CA THR A 46 -0.67 2.62 -14.54
C THR A 46 -0.58 3.25 -13.15
N HIS A 47 -0.99 4.51 -13.02
CA HIS A 47 -1.15 5.22 -11.73
C HIS A 47 -2.55 5.05 -11.13
N ARG A 48 -3.17 3.86 -11.26
CA ARG A 48 -4.56 3.64 -10.84
C ARG A 48 -4.79 3.99 -9.37
N PHE A 49 -3.83 3.67 -8.50
CA PHE A 49 -3.95 3.89 -7.07
C PHE A 49 -3.70 5.35 -6.72
N ALA A 50 -2.62 5.95 -7.22
CA ALA A 50 -2.35 7.35 -6.97
C ALA A 50 -3.48 8.28 -7.49
N GLN A 51 -4.09 7.94 -8.64
CA GLN A 51 -5.28 8.64 -9.14
C GLN A 51 -6.50 8.44 -8.24
N THR A 52 -6.79 7.20 -7.85
CA THR A 52 -7.90 6.89 -6.92
C THR A 52 -7.76 7.65 -5.61
N PHE A 53 -6.55 7.72 -5.05
CA PHE A 53 -6.28 8.47 -3.83
C PHE A 53 -6.54 9.97 -4.04
N ARG A 54 -6.05 10.56 -5.14
CA ARG A 54 -6.31 11.96 -5.47
C ARG A 54 -7.81 12.22 -5.52
N ASP A 55 -8.54 11.45 -6.31
CA ASP A 55 -9.94 11.73 -6.61
C ASP A 55 -10.83 11.58 -5.36
N ARG A 56 -10.51 10.63 -4.47
CA ARG A 56 -11.28 10.40 -3.24
C ARG A 56 -10.86 11.26 -2.05
N THR A 57 -9.56 11.49 -1.88
CA THR A 57 -9.00 12.06 -0.65
C THR A 57 -8.51 13.49 -0.84
N ALA A 58 -7.93 13.80 -2.00
CA ALA A 58 -7.25 15.07 -2.28
C ALA A 58 -7.60 15.62 -3.67
N PRO A 59 -8.88 15.87 -4.01
CA PRO A 59 -9.30 16.22 -5.37
C PRO A 59 -8.71 17.55 -5.87
N ARG A 60 -8.25 18.41 -4.94
CA ARG A 60 -7.56 19.66 -5.25
C ARG A 60 -6.07 19.49 -5.61
N ALA A 61 -5.50 18.30 -5.47
CA ALA A 61 -4.12 18.01 -5.87
C ALA A 61 -4.04 17.70 -7.37
N THR A 62 -4.44 18.64 -8.21
CA THR A 62 -4.54 18.49 -9.66
C THR A 62 -3.19 18.17 -10.31
N ALA A 63 -2.10 18.72 -9.79
CA ALA A 63 -0.72 18.46 -10.26
C ALA A 63 -0.07 17.21 -9.63
N LEU A 64 -0.83 16.30 -9.00
CA LEU A 64 -0.23 15.14 -8.32
C LEU A 64 0.57 14.26 -9.27
N MET A 65 0.01 13.91 -10.43
CA MET A 65 0.67 13.02 -11.39
C MET A 65 1.92 13.68 -11.99
N GLU A 66 1.85 14.98 -12.30
CA GLU A 66 3.00 15.75 -12.77
C GLU A 66 4.12 15.79 -11.72
N ARG A 67 3.77 16.03 -10.45
CA ARG A 67 4.74 15.97 -9.34
C ARG A 67 5.38 14.60 -9.21
N LEU A 68 4.60 13.51 -9.24
CA LEU A 68 5.13 12.14 -9.22
C LEU A 68 6.07 11.91 -10.41
N GLY A 69 5.68 12.32 -11.62
CA GLY A 69 6.51 12.26 -12.81
C GLY A 69 7.82 13.02 -12.67
N SER A 70 7.79 14.22 -12.09
CA SER A 70 9.01 15.02 -11.82
C SER A 70 9.98 14.37 -10.81
N MET A 71 9.47 13.43 -9.99
CA MET A 71 10.28 12.60 -9.08
C MET A 71 10.73 11.29 -9.72
N GLY A 72 10.47 11.08 -11.01
CA GLY A 72 10.78 9.86 -11.75
C GLY A 72 9.69 8.80 -11.69
N ALA A 73 8.56 9.03 -11.01
CA ALA A 73 7.40 8.14 -11.02
C ALA A 73 6.44 8.51 -12.16
N CYS A 74 6.87 8.26 -13.40
CA CYS A 74 6.19 8.78 -14.60
C CYS A 74 5.15 7.83 -15.17
N CYS A 75 5.34 6.50 -15.10
CA CYS A 75 4.51 5.54 -15.82
C CYS A 75 3.52 4.76 -14.94
N CYS A 76 3.91 4.36 -13.73
CA CYS A 76 3.09 3.50 -12.87
C CYS A 76 3.18 3.87 -11.38
N ASP A 77 2.23 3.35 -10.60
CA ASP A 77 2.27 3.37 -9.13
C ASP A 77 3.55 2.70 -8.58
N CYS A 78 4.08 1.69 -9.26
CA CYS A 78 5.30 1.00 -8.86
C CYS A 78 6.54 1.92 -8.79
N GLU A 79 6.60 2.93 -9.65
CA GLU A 79 7.72 3.86 -9.66
C GLU A 79 7.71 4.85 -8.49
N VAL A 80 6.59 4.95 -7.75
CA VAL A 80 6.57 5.66 -6.47
C VAL A 80 7.65 5.10 -5.55
N PHE A 81 7.87 3.78 -5.58
CA PHE A 81 8.87 3.10 -4.75
C PHE A 81 10.18 2.77 -5.48
N ASN A 82 10.18 2.71 -6.82
CA ASN A 82 11.43 2.51 -7.55
C ASN A 82 12.22 3.82 -7.74
N ASN A 83 11.52 4.96 -7.77
CA ASN A 83 12.12 6.23 -8.21
C ASN A 83 11.90 7.39 -7.23
N ALA A 84 10.74 7.49 -6.56
CA ALA A 84 10.38 8.68 -5.80
C ALA A 84 10.66 8.60 -4.28
N TYR A 85 10.28 7.51 -3.63
CA TYR A 85 10.33 7.36 -2.17
C TYR A 85 10.91 6.02 -1.74
N THR A 86 11.72 6.05 -0.69
CA THR A 86 12.19 4.86 0.04
C THR A 86 11.76 4.93 1.51
N PHE A 87 11.90 3.83 2.25
CA PHE A 87 11.72 3.86 3.68
C PHE A 87 12.67 4.88 4.34
N SER A 88 12.15 5.61 5.31
CA SER A 88 12.97 6.37 6.25
C SER A 88 13.91 5.44 7.02
N GLU A 89 14.87 6.00 7.76
CA GLU A 89 15.74 5.21 8.64
C GLU A 89 14.99 4.49 9.77
N ARG A 90 13.83 5.03 10.17
CA ARG A 90 13.03 4.53 11.30
C ARG A 90 11.55 4.51 10.95
N PRO A 91 11.12 3.66 10.01
CA PRO A 91 9.72 3.51 9.67
C PRO A 91 8.98 2.89 10.87
N TRP A 92 7.73 3.27 11.07
CA TRP A 92 6.90 2.67 12.11
C TRP A 92 6.41 1.29 11.63
N ILE A 93 7.10 0.25 12.10
CA ILE A 93 6.83 -1.16 11.78
C ILE A 93 6.56 -1.92 13.08
N THR A 94 5.62 -2.87 13.04
CA THR A 94 5.34 -3.78 14.16
C THR A 94 5.25 -5.23 13.68
N GLY A 95 5.69 -6.17 14.51
CA GLY A 95 5.44 -7.61 14.33
C GLY A 95 4.38 -8.15 15.29
N ALA A 96 3.67 -7.26 15.99
CA ALA A 96 2.62 -7.65 16.94
C ALA A 96 1.34 -8.08 16.22
N ALA A 97 0.54 -8.93 16.87
CA ALA A 97 -0.71 -9.46 16.30
C ALA A 97 -1.69 -8.37 15.84
N PHE A 98 -1.79 -7.26 16.57
CA PHE A 98 -2.64 -6.11 16.18
C PHE A 98 -2.16 -5.38 14.92
N GLY A 99 -0.95 -5.66 14.44
CA GLY A 99 -0.38 -5.04 13.25
C GLY A 99 -1.23 -5.27 12.00
N ALA A 100 -1.92 -6.41 11.91
CA ALA A 100 -2.83 -6.73 10.82
C ALA A 100 -4.00 -5.73 10.71
N ASP A 101 -4.45 -5.20 11.85
CA ASP A 101 -5.61 -4.30 11.90
C ASP A 101 -5.23 -2.87 11.47
N ILE A 102 -3.99 -2.45 11.75
CA ILE A 102 -3.58 -1.04 11.62
C ILE A 102 -2.55 -0.80 10.51
N GLY A 103 -1.86 -1.83 10.05
CA GLY A 103 -0.74 -1.71 9.13
C GLY A 103 -0.99 -2.34 7.75
N THR A 104 0.07 -2.33 6.95
CA THR A 104 0.20 -3.09 5.71
C THR A 104 1.22 -4.19 5.96
N GLY A 105 0.80 -5.45 5.83
CA GLY A 105 1.68 -6.60 5.97
C GLY A 105 2.70 -6.65 4.83
N PHE A 106 3.94 -6.96 5.15
CA PHE A 106 4.98 -7.32 4.21
C PHE A 106 5.91 -8.35 4.85
N GLU A 107 6.45 -9.23 4.02
CA GLU A 107 7.38 -10.26 4.46
C GLU A 107 8.80 -9.70 4.47
N SER A 108 9.57 -10.01 5.52
CA SER A 108 11.03 -9.87 5.42
C SER A 108 11.57 -11.05 4.60
N HIS A 109 12.16 -10.79 3.44
CA HIS A 109 13.02 -11.76 2.72
C HIS A 109 14.04 -12.41 3.69
N GLU A 110 14.52 -13.64 3.50
CA GLU A 110 13.79 -14.91 3.52
C GLU A 110 14.24 -15.65 4.81
N PRO A 111 13.44 -16.56 5.39
CA PRO A 111 14.01 -17.58 6.25
C PRO A 111 15.08 -18.37 5.47
N VAL A 112 16.28 -18.52 6.04
CA VAL A 112 17.28 -19.45 5.50
C VAL A 112 16.79 -20.87 5.79
N ASP A 113 16.74 -21.75 4.79
CA ASP A 113 16.38 -23.16 5.00
C ASP A 113 17.50 -23.86 5.79
N LEU A 114 17.33 -23.92 7.11
CA LEU A 114 18.24 -24.58 8.05
C LEU A 114 17.86 -26.05 8.29
N ARG A 115 16.90 -26.61 7.52
CA ARG A 115 16.48 -28.02 7.67
C ARG A 115 17.61 -28.96 7.30
N GLU A 116 18.31 -28.69 6.19
CA GLU A 116 19.39 -29.56 5.70
C GLU A 116 20.63 -29.51 6.61
N GLU A 117 20.98 -28.34 7.14
CA GLU A 117 22.20 -28.16 7.94
C GLU A 117 22.00 -28.47 9.43
N PHE A 118 20.81 -28.17 9.98
CA PHE A 118 20.57 -28.23 11.43
C PHE A 118 19.29 -28.97 11.85
N GLY A 119 18.48 -29.50 10.91
CA GLY A 119 17.26 -30.25 11.21
C GLY A 119 16.15 -29.39 11.87
N VAL A 120 16.22 -28.07 11.75
CA VAL A 120 15.25 -27.14 12.32
C VAL A 120 14.08 -26.98 11.34
N ASN A 121 12.85 -27.24 11.78
CA ASN A 121 11.66 -26.92 10.98
C ASN A 121 11.63 -25.41 10.73
N GLU A 122 11.51 -25.02 9.46
CA GLU A 122 11.53 -23.62 9.01
C GLU A 122 10.61 -22.74 9.88
N PRO A 123 11.12 -21.70 10.55
CA PRO A 123 10.28 -20.80 11.30
C PRO A 123 9.34 -20.07 10.32
N PRO A 124 8.05 -19.90 10.65
CA PRO A 124 7.13 -19.22 9.76
C PRO A 124 7.68 -17.84 9.42
N ALA A 125 7.60 -17.46 8.13
CA ALA A 125 8.01 -16.14 7.68
C ALA A 125 7.42 -15.07 8.59
N LYS A 126 8.29 -14.26 9.21
CA LYS A 126 7.86 -13.25 10.17
C LYS A 126 7.22 -12.11 9.38
N ILE A 127 5.90 -12.01 9.44
CA ILE A 127 5.16 -10.89 8.86
C ILE A 127 5.42 -9.65 9.71
N PHE A 128 5.81 -8.57 9.04
CA PHE A 128 5.91 -7.25 9.62
C PHE A 128 4.82 -6.34 9.03
N TYR A 129 4.33 -5.40 9.82
CA TYR A 129 3.27 -4.49 9.42
C TYR A 129 3.79 -3.05 9.43
N LEU A 130 3.76 -2.39 8.27
CA LEU A 130 4.04 -0.96 8.16
C LEU A 130 2.81 -0.17 8.61
N CYS A 131 2.92 0.58 9.69
CA CYS A 131 1.84 1.39 10.25
C CYS A 131 1.93 2.82 9.74
N CYS A 132 0.91 3.32 9.04
CA CYS A 132 0.89 4.70 8.58
C CYS A 132 0.92 5.66 9.78
N GLN A 133 1.80 6.66 9.76
CA GLN A 133 1.86 7.69 10.81
C GLN A 133 0.83 8.82 10.63
N PHE A 134 -0.12 8.62 9.70
CA PHE A 134 -1.18 9.52 9.31
C PHE A 134 -0.73 10.89 8.76
N VAL A 135 -1.62 11.54 8.02
CA VAL A 135 -1.46 12.91 7.53
C VAL A 135 -2.80 13.64 7.60
N ARG A 136 -2.75 14.98 7.53
CA ARG A 136 -3.96 15.79 7.44
C ARG A 136 -4.80 15.38 6.22
N ARG A 137 -6.12 15.35 6.39
CA ARG A 137 -7.08 15.10 5.30
C ARG A 137 -6.80 15.97 4.08
N GLY A 138 -6.75 15.35 2.91
CA GLY A 138 -6.45 16.02 1.64
C GLY A 138 -4.97 16.29 1.38
N SER A 139 -4.06 15.87 2.27
CA SER A 139 -2.64 15.88 2.00
C SER A 139 -2.26 14.81 0.97
N THR A 140 -1.36 15.16 0.07
CA THR A 140 -0.66 14.21 -0.82
C THR A 140 0.81 14.05 -0.45
N GLN A 141 1.21 14.57 0.71
CA GLN A 141 2.56 14.38 1.24
C GLN A 141 2.68 13.00 1.91
N PRO A 142 3.85 12.36 1.85
CA PRO A 142 4.11 11.16 2.63
C PRO A 142 4.06 11.44 4.14
N CYS A 143 3.70 10.43 4.92
CA CYS A 143 3.99 10.43 6.36
C CYS A 143 5.50 10.12 6.61
N PRO A 144 6.02 10.33 7.83
CA PRO A 144 7.44 10.15 8.14
C PRO A 144 8.04 8.74 7.91
N ASN A 145 7.23 7.72 7.59
CA ASN A 145 7.74 6.42 7.16
C ASN A 145 8.57 6.49 5.87
N TRP A 146 8.40 7.54 5.06
CA TRP A 146 8.97 7.65 3.73
C TRP A 146 9.85 8.89 3.61
N VAL A 147 10.97 8.75 2.92
CA VAL A 147 11.85 9.85 2.53
C VAL A 147 11.99 9.89 1.03
N ARG A 148 12.14 11.09 0.47
CA ARG A 148 12.36 11.26 -0.96
C ARG A 148 13.73 10.69 -1.32
N MET A 149 13.79 9.88 -2.37
CA MET A 149 15.07 9.43 -2.91
C MET A 149 15.81 10.63 -3.50
N SER A 150 17.08 10.83 -3.13
CA SER A 150 17.94 11.76 -3.87
C SER A 150 18.44 11.04 -5.13
N ARG A 151 18.05 11.52 -6.30
CA ARG A 151 18.74 11.17 -7.54
C ARG A 151 19.74 12.30 -7.83
N TRP A 152 21.02 11.94 -7.87
CA TRP A 152 22.13 12.81 -8.23
C TRP A 152 22.14 13.08 -9.73
#